data_AF-A0A609WCE3-F1
#
_entry.id   AF-A0A609WCE3-F1
#
_cell.length_a   1.000
_cell.length_b   1.000
_cell.length_c   1.000
_cell.angle_alpha   90.00
_cell.angle_beta   90.00
_cell.angle_gamma   90.00
#
_symmetry.space_group_name_H-M   'P 1'
#
loop_
_entity.id
_entity.type
_entity.pdbx_description
1 polymer ?
#
loop_
_entity_poly.entity_id
_entity_poly.type
_entity_poly.pdbx_seq_one_letter_code
_entity_poly.pdbx_strand_id
1 'polypeptide(L)'
;MAEERRRGRIKLPEEELRSKQVIFRVNQREFEKLNLLAEEAGLERGHFMREVLLSSKPKKRKNNIPEVNQDLYRKLSGLSNNLNQAVKKLHQNEDLDKIGASDINFYIRNIKKYLIGIYEDLENEGKNK
;
A
#
# COMPACT_ATOMS: atom_id res chain seq x y z
N MET A 1 8.07 24.50 -53.13
CA MET A 1 7.10 23.76 -53.96
C MET A 1 5.83 23.63 -53.17
N ALA A 2 4.73 24.15 -53.72
CA ALA A 2 3.42 24.16 -53.08
C ALA A 2 2.75 22.79 -53.25
N GLU A 3 2.16 22.25 -52.18
CA GLU A 3 1.15 21.20 -52.32
C GLU A 3 0.04 21.40 -51.28
N GLU A 4 -1.00 22.07 -51.78
CA GLU A 4 -2.42 21.93 -51.48
C GLU A 4 -2.79 21.01 -50.29
N ARG A 5 -3.32 21.57 -49.20
CA ARG A 5 -4.17 20.81 -48.27
C ARG A 5 -5.55 21.44 -48.16
N ARG A 6 -6.44 20.90 -48.98
CA ARG A 6 -7.88 21.08 -48.96
C ARG A 6 -8.43 20.68 -47.59
N ARG A 7 -9.19 21.60 -46.99
CA ARG A 7 -10.07 21.49 -45.80
C ARG A 7 -10.27 20.06 -45.26
N GLY A 8 -9.66 19.76 -44.11
CA GLY A 8 -9.88 18.52 -43.35
C GLY A 8 -9.37 18.64 -41.90
N ARG A 9 -9.91 17.79 -41.00
CA ARG A 9 -9.52 17.74 -39.57
C ARG A 9 -8.05 17.34 -39.44
N ILE A 10 -7.27 18.16 -38.73
CA ILE A 10 -5.86 17.89 -38.43
C ILE A 10 -5.77 16.57 -37.64
N LYS A 11 -4.91 15.65 -38.09
CA LYS A 11 -4.61 14.41 -37.34
C LYS A 11 -3.76 14.78 -36.13
N LEU A 12 -4.15 14.33 -34.95
CA LEU A 12 -3.32 14.49 -33.74
C LEU A 12 -2.03 13.66 -33.87
N PRO A 13 -0.91 14.13 -33.31
CA PRO A 13 0.32 13.34 -33.23
C PRO A 13 0.11 12.07 -32.39
N GLU A 14 0.91 11.04 -32.67
CA GLU A 14 0.76 9.71 -32.05
C GLU A 14 0.85 9.75 -30.52
N GLU A 15 1.64 10.67 -29.96
CA GLU A 15 1.80 10.89 -28.51
C GLU A 15 0.55 11.45 -27.83
N GLU A 16 -0.27 12.22 -28.54
CA GLU A 16 -1.53 12.78 -28.03
C GLU A 16 -2.72 11.85 -28.26
N LEU A 17 -2.53 10.84 -29.12
CA LEU A 17 -3.58 9.92 -29.52
C LEU A 17 -3.91 8.96 -28.37
N ARG A 18 -5.15 9.04 -27.90
CA ARG A 18 -5.65 8.20 -26.80
C ARG A 18 -5.98 6.80 -27.33
N SER A 19 -4.97 5.93 -27.40
CA SER A 19 -5.10 4.57 -27.94
C SER A 19 -5.39 3.48 -26.90
N LYS A 20 -5.28 3.80 -25.60
CA LYS A 20 -5.45 2.84 -24.50
C LYS A 20 -6.77 3.06 -23.77
N GLN A 21 -7.45 1.97 -23.41
CA GLN A 21 -8.69 1.98 -22.63
C GLN A 21 -8.46 1.36 -21.24
N VAL A 22 -9.04 1.98 -20.21
CA VAL A 22 -9.09 1.45 -18.85
C VAL A 22 -10.55 1.20 -18.50
N ILE A 23 -10.86 -0.03 -18.10
CA ILE A 23 -12.22 -0.45 -17.72
C ILE A 23 -12.20 -0.84 -16.24
N PHE A 24 -13.11 -0.30 -15.45
CA PHE A 24 -13.32 -0.71 -14.07
C PHE A 24 -14.82 -0.79 -13.78
N ARG A 25 -15.20 -1.68 -12.87
CA ARG A 25 -16.59 -1.88 -12.47
C ARG A 25 -16.92 -0.98 -11.29
N VAL A 26 -18.13 -0.43 -11.30
CA VAL A 26 -18.69 0.39 -10.21
C VAL A 26 -20.05 -0.18 -9.82
N ASN A 27 -20.45 0.06 -8.58
CA ASN A 27 -21.83 -0.18 -8.15
C ASN A 27 -22.73 1.01 -8.51
N GLN A 28 -24.04 0.85 -8.32
CA GLN A 28 -25.03 1.87 -8.67
C GLN A 28 -24.80 3.21 -7.96
N ARG A 29 -24.47 3.18 -6.66
CA ARG A 29 -24.26 4.39 -5.85
C ARG A 29 -23.00 5.14 -6.27
N GLU A 30 -21.94 4.41 -6.58
CA GLU A 30 -20.70 4.97 -7.14
C GLU A 30 -20.94 5.58 -8.52
N PHE A 31 -21.73 4.92 -9.35
CA PHE A 31 -22.07 5.41 -10.68
C PHE A 31 -22.87 6.72 -10.64
N GLU A 32 -23.90 6.80 -9.80
CA GLU A 32 -24.67 8.03 -9.59
C GLU A 32 -23.81 9.17 -9.08
N LYS A 33 -22.95 8.89 -8.10
CA LYS A 33 -22.01 9.88 -7.56
C LYS A 33 -21.03 10.39 -8.62
N LEU A 34 -20.53 9.51 -9.49
CA LEU A 34 -19.65 9.89 -10.60
C LEU A 34 -20.34 10.81 -11.61
N ASN A 35 -21.63 10.56 -11.90
CA ASN A 35 -22.40 11.43 -12.79
C ASN A 35 -22.57 12.83 -12.18
N LEU A 36 -22.99 12.90 -10.91
CA LEU A 36 -23.15 14.18 -10.20
C LEU A 36 -21.84 15.00 -10.18
N LEU A 37 -20.72 14.36 -9.85
CA LEU A 37 -19.42 15.05 -9.81
C LEU A 37 -18.97 15.54 -11.20
N ALA A 38 -19.27 14.77 -12.26
CA ALA A 38 -18.97 15.18 -13.62
C ALA A 38 -19.85 16.36 -14.06
N GLU A 39 -21.14 16.34 -13.71
CA GLU A 39 -22.08 17.43 -13.96
C GLU A 39 -21.69 18.72 -13.21
N GLU A 40 -21.32 18.62 -11.93
CA GLU A 40 -20.82 19.74 -11.12
C GLU A 40 -19.55 20.36 -11.71
N ALA A 41 -18.67 19.53 -12.27
CA ALA A 41 -17.45 19.97 -12.94
C ALA A 41 -17.70 20.52 -14.35
N GLY A 42 -18.91 20.37 -14.90
CA GLY A 42 -19.22 20.74 -16.29
C GLY A 42 -18.45 19.91 -17.32
N LEU A 43 -17.99 18.71 -16.96
CA LEU A 43 -17.14 17.86 -17.79
C LEU A 43 -17.87 16.58 -18.17
N GLU A 44 -17.56 16.06 -19.36
CA GLU A 44 -17.94 14.69 -19.69
C GLU A 44 -17.25 13.71 -18.73
N ARG A 45 -17.96 12.67 -18.30
CA ARG A 45 -17.49 11.70 -17.30
C ARG A 45 -16.07 11.18 -17.56
N GLY A 46 -15.75 10.83 -18.80
CA GLY A 46 -14.41 10.35 -19.16
C GLY A 46 -13.32 11.41 -18.98
N HIS A 47 -13.64 12.67 -19.27
CA HIS A 47 -12.75 13.81 -19.07
C HIS A 47 -12.56 14.11 -17.58
N PHE A 48 -13.66 14.15 -16.81
CA PHE A 48 -13.62 14.32 -15.37
C PHE A 48 -12.74 13.25 -14.69
N MET A 49 -12.99 11.97 -14.99
CA MET A 49 -12.23 10.88 -14.40
C MET A 49 -10.75 10.94 -14.77
N ARG A 50 -10.43 11.30 -16.00
CA ARG A 50 -9.05 11.49 -16.43
C ARG A 50 -8.36 12.60 -15.65
N GLU A 51 -9.01 13.75 -15.51
CA GLU A 51 -8.46 14.89 -14.80
C GLU A 51 -8.21 14.55 -13.33
N VAL A 52 -9.19 13.94 -12.66
CA VAL A 52 -9.06 13.52 -11.26
C VAL A 52 -7.94 12.49 -11.08
N LEU A 53 -7.89 11.44 -11.92
CA LEU A 53 -6.88 10.40 -11.80
C LEU A 53 -5.47 10.92 -12.05
N LEU A 54 -5.27 11.73 -13.09
CA LEU A 54 -3.95 12.24 -13.47
C LEU A 54 -3.47 13.40 -12.59
N SER A 55 -4.39 14.20 -12.03
CA SER A 55 -4.05 15.31 -11.13
C SER A 55 -3.88 14.86 -9.68
N SER A 56 -4.43 13.71 -9.32
CA SER A 56 -4.28 13.18 -7.97
C SER A 56 -2.85 12.70 -7.70
N LYS A 57 -2.22 13.24 -6.65
CA LYS A 57 -1.00 12.62 -6.11
C LYS A 57 -1.40 11.30 -5.46
N PRO A 58 -0.73 10.18 -5.78
CA PRO A 58 -1.02 8.91 -5.12
C PRO A 58 -0.78 9.10 -3.62
N LYS A 59 -1.84 8.95 -2.81
CA LYS A 59 -1.68 8.86 -1.37
C LYS A 59 -0.87 7.59 -1.11
N LYS A 60 0.43 7.74 -0.81
CA LYS A 60 1.20 6.66 -0.18
C LYS A 60 0.35 6.21 1.01
N ARG A 61 -0.01 4.93 1.06
CA ARG A 61 -0.60 4.38 2.29
C ARG A 61 0.36 4.78 3.40
N LYS A 62 -0.10 5.62 4.34
CA LYS A 62 0.55 5.76 5.63
C LYS A 62 0.44 4.39 6.28
N ASN A 63 1.33 3.48 5.93
CA ASN A 63 1.66 2.41 6.84
C ASN A 63 2.13 3.16 8.08
N ASN A 64 1.46 3.02 9.22
CA ASN A 64 1.88 3.62 10.49
C ASN A 64 3.22 3.05 11.00
N ILE A 65 4.04 2.52 10.09
CA ILE A 65 5.35 1.94 10.32
C ILE A 65 6.32 3.07 9.96
N PRO A 66 7.15 3.53 10.90
CA PRO A 66 8.22 4.49 10.62
C PRO A 66 9.01 4.07 9.38
N GLU A 67 9.49 5.03 8.57
CA GLU A 67 10.37 4.71 7.41
C GLU A 67 11.65 4.00 7.88
N VAL A 68 12.11 4.33 9.09
CA VAL A 68 13.19 3.64 9.77
C VAL A 68 12.69 2.25 10.21
N ASN A 69 13.43 1.21 9.79
CA ASN A 69 13.28 -0.16 10.30
C ASN A 69 11.98 -0.93 9.92
N GLN A 70 11.38 -0.67 8.75
CA GLN A 70 10.22 -1.45 8.28
C GLN A 70 10.49 -2.97 8.25
N ASP A 71 11.69 -3.39 7.88
CA ASP A 71 12.09 -4.80 7.86
C ASP A 71 12.14 -5.40 9.26
N LEU A 72 12.57 -4.62 10.25
CA LEU A 72 12.62 -5.03 11.65
C LEU A 72 11.22 -5.18 12.25
N TYR A 73 10.31 -4.24 11.94
CA TYR A 73 8.90 -4.35 12.33
C TYR A 73 8.21 -5.57 11.71
N ARG A 74 8.47 -5.88 10.44
CA ARG A 74 7.94 -7.09 9.79
C ARG A 74 8.46 -8.35 10.46
N LYS A 75 9.75 -8.41 10.78
CA LYS A 75 10.36 -9.53 11.50
C LYS A 75 9.75 -9.72 12.90
N LEU A 76 9.56 -8.63 13.64
CA LEU A 76 8.94 -8.66 14.97
C LEU A 76 7.48 -9.17 14.89
N SER A 77 6.70 -8.69 13.92
CA SER A 77 5.33 -9.16 13.70
C SER A 77 5.28 -10.66 13.37
N GLY A 78 6.21 -11.15 12.55
CA GLY A 78 6.33 -12.57 12.23
C GLY A 78 6.64 -13.43 13.47
N LEU A 79 7.57 -12.99 14.32
CA LEU A 79 7.93 -13.67 15.55
C LEU A 79 6.79 -13.71 16.56
N SER A 80 6.08 -12.60 16.75
CA SER A 80 4.90 -12.54 17.63
C SER A 80 3.81 -13.51 17.18
N ASN A 81 3.61 -13.64 15.86
CA ASN A 81 2.63 -14.58 15.32
C ASN A 81 3.06 -16.04 15.54
N ASN A 82 4.34 -16.35 15.34
CA ASN A 82 4.89 -17.68 15.59
C ASN A 82 4.80 -18.07 17.07
N LEU A 83 5.12 -17.14 17.98
CA LEU A 83 4.96 -17.34 19.42
C LEU A 83 3.51 -17.61 19.79
N ASN A 84 2.56 -16.82 19.25
CA ASN A 84 1.14 -17.02 19.51
C ASN A 84 0.64 -18.39 19.02
N GLN A 85 1.15 -18.87 17.88
CA GLN A 85 0.85 -20.21 17.38
C GLN A 85 1.47 -21.30 18.26
N ALA A 86 2.71 -21.14 18.71
CA ALA A 86 3.37 -22.07 19.63
C ALA A 86 2.60 -22.18 20.95
N VAL A 87 2.19 -21.04 21.53
CA VAL A 87 1.38 -20.99 22.75
C VAL A 87 0.00 -21.61 22.54
N LYS A 88 -0.68 -21.36 21.41
CA LYS A 88 -1.97 -22.00 21.09
C LYS A 88 -1.85 -23.52 20.96
N LYS A 89 -0.82 -24.02 20.27
CA LYS A 89 -0.56 -25.46 20.15
C LYS A 89 -0.24 -26.09 21.51
N LEU A 90 0.43 -25.34 22.37
CA LEU A 90 0.77 -25.77 23.73
C LEU A 90 -0.44 -25.76 24.67
N HIS A 91 -1.36 -24.79 24.55
CA HIS A 91 -2.63 -24.84 25.29
C HIS A 91 -3.58 -25.95 24.79
N GLN A 92 -3.42 -26.42 23.55
CA GLN A 92 -4.23 -27.49 22.97
C GLN A 92 -3.73 -28.90 23.33
N ASN A 93 -2.49 -29.04 23.77
CA ASN A 93 -1.92 -30.30 24.25
C ASN A 93 -1.65 -30.14 25.76
N GLU A 94 -2.46 -30.75 26.62
CA GLU A 94 -2.38 -30.60 28.10
C GLU A 94 -1.05 -31.05 28.72
N ASP A 95 -0.14 -31.64 27.95
CA ASP A 95 1.20 -32.02 28.39
C ASP A 95 2.26 -31.03 27.88
N LEU A 96 2.82 -30.27 28.82
CA LEU A 96 3.98 -29.40 28.65
C LEU A 96 5.24 -30.24 28.35
N ASP A 97 5.35 -30.78 27.15
CA ASP A 97 6.58 -31.43 26.72
C ASP A 97 7.72 -30.41 26.67
N LYS A 98 8.89 -30.81 27.18
CA LYS A 98 10.13 -29.99 27.25
C LYS A 98 10.51 -29.33 25.90
N ILE A 99 10.04 -29.92 24.79
CA ILE A 99 10.23 -29.42 23.41
C ILE A 99 9.43 -28.12 23.18
N GLY A 100 8.16 -28.05 23.59
CA GLY A 100 7.32 -26.86 23.42
C GLY A 100 7.81 -25.65 24.23
N ALA A 101 8.32 -25.90 25.44
CA ALA A 101 8.93 -24.86 26.28
C ALA A 101 10.24 -24.31 25.68
N SER A 102 11.03 -25.14 25.00
CA SER A 102 12.27 -24.71 24.33
C SER A 102 12.00 -23.76 23.16
N ASP A 103 11.00 -24.07 22.33
CA ASP A 103 10.63 -23.24 21.17
C ASP A 103 10.08 -21.88 21.60
N ILE A 104 9.21 -21.85 22.61
CA ILE A 104 8.71 -20.61 23.21
C ILE A 104 9.87 -19.75 23.74
N ASN A 105 10.80 -20.36 24.50
CA ASN A 105 11.98 -19.66 25.00
C ASN A 105 12.92 -19.17 23.89
N PHE A 106 12.98 -19.87 22.76
CA PHE A 106 13.71 -19.41 21.58
C PHE A 106 13.06 -18.16 20.96
N TYR A 107 11.73 -18.17 20.75
CA TYR A 107 11.02 -17.02 20.20
C TYR A 107 11.07 -15.80 21.14
N ILE A 108 10.91 -15.99 22.45
CA ILE A 108 11.03 -14.92 23.46
C ILE A 108 12.43 -14.29 23.42
N ARG A 109 13.50 -15.09 23.35
CA ARG A 109 14.88 -14.57 23.24
C ARG A 109 15.11 -13.75 21.97
N ASN A 110 14.56 -14.21 20.83
CA ASN A 110 14.66 -13.47 19.58
C ASN A 110 13.88 -12.14 19.65
N ILE A 111 12.66 -12.14 20.19
CA ILE A 111 11.89 -10.90 20.42
C ILE A 111 12.68 -9.92 21.28
N LYS A 112 13.29 -10.39 22.39
CA LYS A 112 14.13 -9.55 23.25
C LYS A 112 15.30 -8.92 22.48
N LYS A 113 16.00 -9.70 21.64
CA LYS A 113 17.11 -9.20 20.82
C LYS A 113 16.68 -8.11 19.85
N TYR A 114 15.53 -8.29 19.19
CA TYR A 114 15.00 -7.28 18.26
C TYR A 114 14.49 -6.02 18.97
N LEU A 115 13.87 -6.16 20.15
CA LEU A 115 13.44 -5.00 20.96
C LEU A 115 14.62 -4.18 21.47
N ILE A 116 15.74 -4.81 21.84
CA ILE A 116 16.98 -4.10 22.23
C ILE A 116 17.53 -3.30 21.05
N GLY A 117 17.59 -3.90 19.84
CA GLY A 117 18.01 -3.16 18.65
C GLY A 117 17.12 -1.96 18.34
N ILE A 118 15.79 -2.09 18.50
CA ILE A 118 14.86 -0.96 18.36
C ILE A 118 15.16 0.14 19.40
N TYR A 119 15.43 -0.23 20.66
CA TYR A 119 15.73 0.72 21.71
C TYR A 119 17.04 1.48 21.46
N GLU A 120 18.09 0.78 21.05
CA GLU A 120 19.39 1.37 20.72
C GLU A 120 19.30 2.32 19.52
N ASP A 121 18.55 1.93 18.48
CA ASP A 121 18.33 2.78 17.29
C ASP A 121 17.56 4.07 17.66
N LEU A 122 16.56 3.98 18.55
CA LEU A 122 15.80 5.13 19.04
C LEU A 122 16.64 6.07 19.94
N GLU A 123 17.52 5.53 20.79
CA GLU A 123 18.43 6.36 21.61
C GLU A 123 19.46 7.11 20.75
N ASN A 124 19.95 6.50 19.67
CA ASN A 124 20.94 7.10 18.79
C ASN A 124 20.35 8.24 17.92
N GLU A 125 19.08 8.14 17.53
CA GLU A 125 18.37 9.25 16.87
C GLU A 125 18.04 10.41 17.83
N GLY A 126 17.80 10.12 19.11
CA GLY A 126 17.56 11.15 20.14
C GLY A 126 18.81 11.97 20.51
N LYS A 127 20.02 11.47 20.23
CA LYS A 127 21.30 12.16 20.48
C LYS A 127 21.79 13.02 19.31
N ASN A 128 21.18 12.89 18.12
CA ASN A 128 21.53 13.62 16.89
C ASN A 128 20.51 14.74 16.56
N LYS A 129 19.66 15.12 17.52
CA LYS A 129 18.80 16.31 17.48
C LYS A 129 19.26 17.30 18.54
#